data_AF-A0A6A0HAJ4-F1
#
_entry.id   AF-A0A6A0HAJ4-F1
#
_cell.length_a   1.000
_cell.length_b   1.000
_cell.length_c   1.000
_cell.angle_alpha   90.00
_cell.angle_beta   90.00
_cell.angle_gamma   90.00
#
_symmetry.space_group_name_H-M   'P 1'
#
loop_
_entity.id
_entity.type
_entity.pdbx_description
1 polymer ?
#
loop_
_entity_poly.entity_id
_entity_poly.type
_entity_poly.pdbx_seq_one_letter_code
_entity_poly.pdbx_strand_id
1 'polypeptide(L)'
;MESPYFHFGHYDWHVAVSSSSGLQGRPSVTLRRLTGFDHQCRVRYLVVLGEADKRADSGILDQLSDQEGRTPGWTCSRNRMLDLVQKDKLRLYFEMILANTTSEVKLQPVASHVTPVQCYDRDKQAWALEPDLHSDMLRFRIVYNAIHNVPRNHLRYVCWNAYLLRRASRGLVDSVCLSNGPFSNYYAQESSDDGIIMESDIPVSEVP
;
A
#
# COMPACT_ATOMS: atom_id res chain seq x y z
N MET A 1 -1.52 24.93 -3.66
CA MET A 1 -2.26 24.83 -4.93
C MET A 1 -2.78 23.43 -5.04
N GLU A 2 -4.04 23.27 -5.46
CA GLU A 2 -4.68 21.97 -5.64
C GLU A 2 -5.07 21.81 -7.11
N SER A 3 -4.97 20.58 -7.63
CA SER A 3 -5.48 20.25 -8.96
C SER A 3 -7.02 20.14 -8.93
N PRO A 4 -7.69 20.23 -10.08
CA PRO A 4 -9.00 19.62 -10.24
C PRO A 4 -8.96 18.14 -9.85
N TYR A 5 -10.11 17.58 -9.51
CA TYR A 5 -10.19 16.15 -9.26
C TYR A 5 -10.06 15.35 -10.56
N PHE A 6 -9.59 14.11 -10.45
CA PHE A 6 -9.52 13.15 -11.55
C PHE A 6 -9.91 11.76 -11.06
N HIS A 7 -10.37 10.92 -11.98
CA HIS A 7 -10.83 9.57 -11.68
C HIS A 7 -9.77 8.52 -12.02
N PHE A 8 -9.45 7.62 -11.09
CA PHE A 8 -8.55 6.49 -11.31
C PHE A 8 -8.80 5.36 -10.31
N GLY A 9 -8.81 4.11 -10.78
CA GLY A 9 -8.98 2.92 -9.94
C GLY A 9 -10.27 2.89 -9.13
N HIS A 10 -11.38 3.39 -9.69
CA HIS A 10 -12.69 3.53 -9.04
C HIS A 10 -12.77 4.58 -7.92
N TYR A 11 -11.76 5.43 -7.78
CA TYR A 11 -11.77 6.53 -6.83
C TYR A 11 -11.56 7.88 -7.52
N ASP A 12 -11.98 8.93 -6.85
CA ASP A 12 -11.69 10.30 -7.23
C ASP A 12 -10.52 10.82 -6.40
N TRP A 13 -9.64 11.60 -7.04
CA TRP A 13 -8.38 12.03 -6.46
C TRP A 13 -8.12 13.50 -6.76
N HIS A 14 -7.35 14.18 -5.92
CA HIS A 14 -6.66 15.42 -6.31
C HIS A 14 -5.22 15.42 -5.81
N VAL A 15 -4.39 16.27 -6.43
CA VAL A 15 -3.00 16.48 -6.02
C VAL A 15 -2.86 17.89 -5.49
N ALA A 16 -2.21 18.03 -4.33
CA ALA A 16 -1.92 19.31 -3.71
C ALA A 16 -0.41 19.54 -3.65
N VAL A 17 0.04 20.69 -4.14
CA VAL A 17 1.41 21.18 -4.01
C VAL A 17 1.45 22.32 -2.99
N SER A 18 2.34 22.19 -2.01
CA SER A 18 2.57 23.17 -0.95
C SER A 18 4.06 23.45 -0.78
N SER A 19 4.40 24.59 -0.21
CA SER A 19 5.75 24.90 0.27
C SER A 19 5.59 25.62 1.60
N SER A 20 5.74 24.89 2.70
CA SER A 20 5.63 25.47 4.04
C SER A 20 6.98 26.06 4.48
N SER A 21 6.93 27.10 5.31
CA SER A 21 8.13 27.73 5.90
C SER A 21 8.95 26.72 6.71
N GLY A 22 8.31 25.75 7.36
CA GLY A 22 8.95 24.65 8.08
C GLY A 22 9.78 23.70 7.19
N LEU A 23 9.56 23.69 5.88
CA LEU A 23 10.33 22.91 4.91
C LEU A 23 11.42 23.73 4.22
N GLN A 24 11.79 24.91 4.77
CA GLN A 24 12.78 25.81 4.18
C GLN A 24 12.46 26.19 2.71
N GLY A 25 11.17 26.30 2.39
CA GLY A 25 10.71 26.61 1.03
C GLY A 25 10.78 25.44 0.05
N ARG A 26 10.97 24.20 0.52
CA ARG A 26 10.95 23.00 -0.32
C ARG A 26 9.51 22.62 -0.66
N PRO A 27 9.24 22.21 -1.91
CA PRO A 27 7.91 21.78 -2.30
C PRO A 27 7.59 20.41 -1.71
N SER A 28 6.34 20.25 -1.30
CA SER A 28 5.73 19.00 -0.89
C SER A 28 4.47 18.76 -1.71
N VAL A 29 4.34 17.54 -2.22
CA VAL A 29 3.24 17.08 -3.06
C VAL A 29 2.50 15.97 -2.32
N THR A 30 1.21 16.15 -2.14
CA THR A 30 0.34 15.18 -1.49
C THR A 30 -0.76 14.73 -2.44
N LEU A 31 -1.09 13.45 -2.39
CA LEU A 31 -2.23 12.87 -3.09
C LEU A 31 -3.38 12.70 -2.09
N ARG A 32 -4.59 13.06 -2.50
CA ARG A 32 -5.78 12.95 -1.67
C ARG A 32 -6.86 12.20 -2.40
N ARG A 33 -7.35 11.13 -1.77
CA ARG A 33 -8.53 10.39 -2.21
C ARG A 33 -9.78 11.09 -1.72
N LEU A 34 -10.81 11.14 -2.56
CA LEU A 34 -12.06 11.87 -2.31
C LEU A 34 -13.27 10.95 -2.16
N THR A 35 -13.12 9.65 -2.44
CA THR A 35 -14.19 8.65 -2.36
C THR A 35 -13.70 7.30 -1.82
N GLY A 36 -14.62 6.42 -1.41
CA GLY A 36 -14.33 5.03 -1.04
C GLY A 36 -13.53 4.85 0.27
N PHE A 37 -13.81 5.68 1.27
CA PHE A 37 -13.11 5.77 2.55
C PHE A 37 -13.24 4.55 3.47
N ASP A 38 -14.16 3.62 3.16
CA ASP A 38 -14.41 2.40 3.96
C ASP A 38 -13.19 1.48 4.06
N HIS A 39 -12.25 1.61 3.13
CA HIS A 39 -11.04 0.80 3.06
C HIS A 39 -9.83 1.66 2.77
N GLN A 40 -8.67 1.25 3.29
CA GLN A 40 -7.39 1.79 2.83
C GLN A 40 -7.14 1.42 1.36
N CYS A 41 -6.34 2.24 0.68
CA CYS A 41 -6.03 2.04 -0.74
C CYS A 41 -4.52 2.14 -0.96
N ARG A 42 -3.91 1.08 -1.49
CA ARG A 42 -2.52 1.12 -1.96
C ARG A 42 -2.48 1.88 -3.26
N VAL A 43 -1.57 2.83 -3.35
CA VAL A 43 -1.35 3.66 -4.53
C VAL A 43 0.08 3.60 -4.98
N ARG A 44 0.29 3.53 -6.31
CA ARG A 44 1.58 3.78 -6.93
C ARG A 44 1.46 4.92 -7.91
N TYR A 45 2.36 5.87 -7.82
CA TYR A 45 2.37 7.05 -8.68
C TYR A 45 3.76 7.68 -8.72
N LEU A 46 4.00 8.56 -9.68
CA LEU A 46 5.19 9.40 -9.69
C LEU A 46 4.82 10.87 -9.90
N VAL A 47 5.72 11.74 -9.45
CA VAL A 47 5.58 13.19 -9.49
C VAL A 47 6.84 13.78 -10.10
N VAL A 48 6.67 14.69 -11.05
CA VAL A 48 7.74 15.57 -11.53
C VAL A 48 7.32 17.01 -11.35
N LEU A 49 8.17 17.80 -10.67
CA LEU A 49 8.00 19.24 -10.51
C LEU A 49 9.02 19.99 -11.36
N GLY A 50 8.59 21.07 -12.01
CA GLY A 50 9.44 21.91 -12.85
C GLY A 50 9.56 21.37 -14.27
N GLU A 51 10.49 21.93 -15.05
CA GLU A 51 10.68 21.61 -16.48
C GLU A 51 12.15 21.62 -16.88
N ALA A 52 12.46 20.87 -17.94
CA ALA A 52 13.80 20.79 -18.54
C ALA A 52 14.87 20.51 -17.47
N ASP A 53 15.89 21.36 -17.38
CA ASP A 53 17.02 21.18 -16.46
C ASP A 53 16.69 21.54 -15.00
N LYS A 54 15.56 22.23 -14.76
CA LYS A 54 15.09 22.61 -13.42
C LYS A 54 13.91 21.75 -13.04
N ARG A 55 14.16 20.44 -12.91
CA ARG A 55 13.13 19.46 -12.52
C ARG A 55 13.55 18.63 -11.32
N ALA A 56 12.56 18.24 -10.52
CA ALA A 56 12.69 17.29 -9.44
C ALA A 56 11.74 16.13 -9.66
N ASP A 57 12.26 14.91 -9.61
CA ASP A 57 11.54 13.66 -9.84
C ASP A 57 11.47 12.87 -8.54
N SER A 58 10.29 12.36 -8.20
CA SER A 58 10.09 11.53 -7.02
C SER A 58 10.56 10.09 -7.18
N GLY A 59 10.75 9.62 -8.41
CA GLY A 59 10.66 8.20 -8.75
C GLY A 59 9.25 7.66 -8.51
N ILE A 60 9.10 6.34 -8.59
CA ILE A 60 7.84 5.68 -8.23
C ILE A 60 7.69 5.68 -6.71
N LEU A 61 6.61 6.30 -6.26
CA LEU A 61 6.13 6.26 -4.89
C LEU A 61 5.16 5.09 -4.74
N ASP A 62 5.27 4.34 -3.66
CA ASP A 62 4.36 3.25 -3.27
C ASP A 62 3.89 3.56 -1.85
N GLN A 63 2.62 3.92 -1.70
CA GLN A 63 2.08 4.48 -0.47
C GLN A 63 0.68 3.93 -0.18
N LEU A 64 0.24 4.11 1.07
CA LEU A 64 -1.13 3.86 1.48
C LEU A 64 -1.90 5.17 1.64
N SER A 65 -3.08 5.20 1.04
CA SER A 65 -4.12 6.18 1.33
C SER A 65 -4.97 5.67 2.49
N ASP A 66 -5.00 6.43 3.58
CA ASP A 66 -5.73 6.07 4.80
C ASP A 66 -7.26 6.16 4.64
N GLN A 67 -8.01 5.88 5.71
CA GLN A 67 -9.46 6.00 5.75
C GLN A 67 -9.95 7.46 5.65
N GLU A 68 -9.08 8.45 5.82
CA GLU A 68 -9.37 9.86 5.55
C GLU A 68 -8.91 10.29 4.14
N GLY A 69 -8.45 9.33 3.32
CA GLY A 69 -7.98 9.55 1.96
C GLY A 69 -6.61 10.20 1.86
N ARG A 70 -5.81 10.17 2.92
CA ARG A 70 -4.51 10.86 3.00
C ARG A 70 -3.38 9.91 2.67
N THR A 71 -2.45 10.37 1.84
CA THR A 71 -1.14 9.73 1.65
C THR A 71 -0.05 10.51 2.38
N PRO A 72 1.06 9.88 2.80
CA PRO A 72 2.24 10.59 3.30
C PRO A 72 2.76 11.67 2.34
N GLY A 73 2.62 11.46 1.03
CA GLY A 73 3.07 12.38 0.00
C GLY A 73 4.58 12.32 -0.23
N TRP A 74 5.10 13.29 -0.98
CA TRP A 74 6.50 13.40 -1.34
C TRP A 74 7.00 14.82 -1.10
N THR A 75 8.13 14.96 -0.41
CA THR A 75 8.80 16.24 -0.21
C THR A 75 10.12 16.24 -0.95
N CYS A 76 10.31 17.22 -1.84
CA CYS A 76 11.57 17.36 -2.57
C CYS A 76 12.69 17.73 -1.59
N SER A 77 13.72 16.89 -1.50
CA SER A 77 14.84 17.09 -0.58
C SER A 77 15.96 17.96 -1.16
N ARG A 78 16.02 18.12 -2.48
CA ARG A 78 17.16 18.74 -3.17
C ARG A 78 16.92 20.19 -3.57
N ASN A 79 15.72 20.51 -4.05
CA ASN A 79 15.40 21.80 -4.64
C ASN A 79 14.42 22.58 -3.78
N ARG A 80 14.57 23.90 -3.70
CA ARG A 80 13.52 24.79 -3.19
C ARG A 80 12.49 25.01 -4.29
N MET A 81 11.28 25.40 -3.90
CA MET A 81 10.18 25.63 -4.85
C MET A 81 10.57 26.69 -5.89
N LEU A 82 11.25 27.75 -5.46
CA LEU A 82 11.72 28.83 -6.34
C LEU A 82 12.72 28.35 -7.39
N ASP A 83 13.49 27.30 -7.11
CA ASP A 83 14.47 26.75 -8.07
C ASP A 83 13.78 26.02 -9.23
N LEU A 84 12.52 25.59 -9.04
CA LEU A 84 11.74 24.82 -10.01
C LEU A 84 10.74 25.68 -10.80
N VAL A 85 10.54 26.94 -10.37
CA VAL A 85 9.64 27.88 -11.05
C VAL A 85 10.36 28.47 -12.27
N GLN A 86 9.67 28.48 -13.41
CA GLN A 86 10.12 29.14 -14.64
C GLN A 86 9.02 30.04 -15.18
N LYS A 87 9.37 31.31 -15.47
CA LYS A 87 8.42 32.31 -16.00
C LYS A 87 7.14 32.39 -15.14
N ASP A 88 7.33 32.46 -13.82
CA ASP A 88 6.26 32.49 -12.80
C ASP A 88 5.30 31.29 -12.83
N LYS A 89 5.73 30.17 -13.43
CA LYS A 89 4.95 28.93 -13.50
C LYS A 89 5.74 27.77 -12.89
N LEU A 90 5.07 27.01 -12.04
CA LEU A 90 5.50 25.68 -11.62
C LEU A 90 4.70 24.67 -12.43
N ARG A 91 5.38 23.80 -13.20
CA ARG A 91 4.71 22.68 -13.87
C ARG A 91 4.74 21.47 -12.95
N LEU A 92 3.61 20.77 -12.90
CA LEU A 92 3.42 19.51 -12.20
C LEU A 92 3.04 18.47 -13.26
N TYR A 93 3.84 17.41 -13.33
CA TYR A 93 3.45 16.17 -13.99
C TYR A 93 3.16 15.13 -12.92
N PHE A 94 2.04 14.43 -13.08
CA PHE A 94 1.60 13.40 -12.17
C PHE A 94 1.11 12.21 -13.00
N GLU A 95 1.61 11.02 -12.68
CA GLU A 95 1.18 9.79 -13.33
C GLU A 95 0.76 8.79 -12.27
N MET A 96 -0.49 8.35 -12.33
CA MET A 96 -1.02 7.30 -11.47
C MET A 96 -0.85 5.95 -12.15
N ILE A 97 -0.25 5.01 -11.43
CA ILE A 97 0.10 3.67 -11.93
C ILE A 97 -0.85 2.62 -11.36
N LEU A 98 -1.22 2.74 -10.07
CA LEU A 98 -2.04 1.76 -9.36
C LEU A 98 -2.86 2.44 -8.27
N ALA A 99 -4.09 1.95 -8.06
CA ALA A 99 -4.95 2.28 -6.94
C ALA A 99 -5.84 1.06 -6.62
N ASN A 100 -5.48 0.32 -5.56
CA ASN A 100 -6.18 -0.91 -5.17
C ASN A 100 -6.61 -0.84 -3.71
N THR A 101 -7.87 -1.19 -3.46
CA THR A 101 -8.37 -1.48 -2.11
C THR A 101 -7.50 -2.52 -1.43
N THR A 102 -7.17 -2.28 -0.16
CA THR A 102 -6.46 -3.26 0.67
C THR A 102 -7.41 -3.87 1.69
N SER A 103 -7.36 -5.19 1.85
CA SER A 103 -7.99 -5.87 2.99
C SER A 103 -7.07 -5.76 4.21
N GLU A 104 -7.54 -5.11 5.27
CA GLU A 104 -6.79 -4.99 6.53
C GLU A 104 -7.15 -6.15 7.46
N VAL A 105 -6.12 -6.80 8.02
CA VAL A 105 -6.28 -7.88 8.99
C VAL A 105 -5.47 -7.54 10.22
N LYS A 106 -6.11 -7.55 11.40
CA LYS A 106 -5.44 -7.36 12.67
C LYS A 106 -5.12 -8.72 13.27
N LEU A 107 -3.83 -8.99 13.45
CA LEU A 107 -3.34 -10.22 14.07
C LEU A 107 -2.76 -9.92 15.45
N GLN A 108 -2.95 -10.86 16.37
CA GLN A 108 -2.25 -10.89 17.66
C GLN A 108 -1.31 -12.10 17.66
N PRO A 109 -0.03 -11.92 17.28
CA PRO A 109 0.90 -13.02 17.09
C PRO A 109 1.23 -13.80 18.37
N VAL A 110 1.26 -13.14 19.53
CA VAL A 110 1.75 -13.72 20.81
C VAL A 110 0.61 -14.21 21.73
N ALA A 111 -0.59 -14.45 21.19
CA ALA A 111 -1.68 -14.99 22.00
C ALA A 111 -1.44 -16.46 22.36
N SER A 112 -1.80 -16.87 23.58
CA SER A 112 -1.75 -18.27 24.04
C SER A 112 -2.56 -19.23 23.18
N HIS A 113 -3.49 -18.71 22.38
CA HIS A 113 -4.18 -19.41 21.31
C HIS A 113 -4.09 -18.59 20.03
N VAL A 114 -3.29 -19.05 19.08
CA VAL A 114 -3.25 -18.49 17.73
C VAL A 114 -4.56 -18.82 17.04
N THR A 115 -5.42 -17.82 16.88
CA THR A 115 -6.69 -17.98 16.14
C THR A 115 -6.49 -17.47 14.70
N PRO A 116 -6.84 -18.28 13.69
CA PRO A 116 -6.85 -17.82 12.31
C PRO A 116 -7.81 -16.64 12.14
N VAL A 117 -7.33 -15.53 11.58
CA VAL A 117 -8.17 -14.37 11.31
C VAL A 117 -8.71 -14.45 9.89
N GLN A 118 -10.03 -14.32 9.75
CA GLN A 118 -10.68 -14.38 8.46
C GLN A 118 -10.55 -13.05 7.72
N CYS A 119 -10.33 -13.12 6.42
CA CYS A 119 -10.38 -11.98 5.51
C CYS A 119 -10.97 -12.39 4.16
N TYR A 120 -11.27 -11.40 3.33
CA TYR A 120 -11.92 -11.61 2.04
C TYR A 120 -11.15 -10.88 0.94
N ASP A 121 -11.09 -11.51 -0.22
CA ASP A 121 -10.60 -10.85 -1.43
C ASP A 121 -11.70 -10.00 -2.10
N ARG A 122 -11.34 -9.34 -3.20
CA ARG A 122 -12.24 -8.49 -3.99
C ARG A 122 -13.49 -9.22 -4.49
N ASP A 123 -13.40 -10.53 -4.72
CA ASP A 123 -14.50 -11.36 -5.20
C ASP A 123 -15.29 -12.01 -4.05
N LYS A 124 -15.08 -11.49 -2.82
CA LYS A 124 -15.70 -11.94 -1.56
C LYS A 124 -15.42 -13.40 -1.24
N GLN A 125 -14.34 -13.97 -1.77
CA GLN A 125 -13.94 -15.31 -1.39
C GLN A 125 -13.18 -15.27 -0.06
N ALA A 126 -13.42 -16.28 0.78
CA ALA A 126 -12.90 -16.34 2.14
C ALA A 126 -11.46 -16.85 2.19
N TRP A 127 -10.66 -16.18 3.02
CA TRP A 127 -9.27 -16.49 3.33
C TRP A 127 -9.07 -16.50 4.85
N ALA A 128 -8.08 -17.25 5.33
CA ALA A 128 -7.61 -17.17 6.70
C ALA A 128 -6.13 -16.79 6.75
N LEU A 129 -5.75 -15.99 7.73
CA LEU A 129 -4.38 -15.61 8.00
C LEU A 129 -4.01 -16.00 9.43
N GLU A 130 -2.90 -16.72 9.58
CA GLU A 130 -2.40 -17.24 10.85
C GLU A 130 -0.95 -16.80 11.06
N PRO A 131 -0.56 -16.30 12.24
CA PRO A 131 0.85 -16.10 12.56
C PRO A 131 1.56 -17.45 12.73
N ASP A 132 2.78 -17.53 12.22
CA ASP A 132 3.70 -18.66 12.40
C ASP A 132 4.97 -18.15 13.11
N LEU A 133 5.17 -18.61 14.36
CA LEU A 133 6.28 -18.21 15.21
C LEU A 133 7.35 -19.30 15.37
N HIS A 134 7.33 -20.34 14.54
CA HIS A 134 8.32 -21.44 14.61
C HIS A 134 9.64 -21.11 13.90
N SER A 135 9.85 -19.86 13.53
CA SER A 135 11.04 -19.33 12.85
C SER A 135 11.66 -18.18 13.64
N ASP A 136 12.91 -17.83 13.34
CA ASP A 136 13.56 -16.65 13.91
C ASP A 136 12.90 -15.35 13.44
N MET A 137 12.31 -15.37 12.24
CA MET A 137 11.59 -14.25 11.62
C MET A 137 10.09 -14.45 11.71
N LEU A 138 9.35 -13.35 11.89
CA LEU A 138 7.89 -13.35 11.92
C LEU A 138 7.35 -13.81 10.56
N ARG A 139 6.58 -14.91 10.58
CA ARG A 139 5.92 -15.50 9.43
C ARG A 139 4.41 -15.48 9.58
N PHE A 140 3.73 -15.63 8.45
CA PHE A 140 2.29 -15.76 8.37
C PHE A 140 1.93 -16.84 7.36
N ARG A 141 0.95 -17.68 7.70
CA ARG A 141 0.34 -18.63 6.78
C ARG A 141 -0.99 -18.06 6.30
N ILE A 142 -1.14 -17.91 4.99
CA ILE A 142 -2.41 -17.54 4.37
C ILE A 142 -3.06 -18.76 3.71
N VAL A 143 -4.35 -18.97 3.95
CA VAL A 143 -5.11 -20.14 3.50
C VAL A 143 -6.35 -19.69 2.74
N TYR A 144 -6.59 -20.31 1.59
CA TYR A 144 -7.79 -20.08 0.79
C TYR A 144 -8.95 -20.99 1.22
N ASN A 145 -9.74 -20.51 2.19
CA ASN A 145 -10.87 -21.28 2.75
C ASN A 145 -12.00 -21.56 1.76
N ALA A 146 -12.09 -20.78 0.68
CA ALA A 146 -13.07 -20.95 -0.38
C ALA A 146 -12.57 -21.80 -1.56
N ILE A 147 -11.55 -22.65 -1.37
CA ILE A 147 -11.00 -23.53 -2.42
C ILE A 147 -12.07 -24.47 -3.03
N HIS A 148 -13.03 -24.91 -2.24
CA HIS A 148 -14.16 -25.71 -2.69
C HIS A 148 -15.10 -24.96 -3.67
N ASN A 149 -15.08 -23.62 -3.68
CA ASN A 149 -15.86 -22.79 -4.60
C ASN A 149 -15.23 -22.67 -5.98
N VAL A 150 -13.99 -23.14 -6.18
CA VAL A 150 -13.38 -23.17 -7.52
C VAL A 150 -14.18 -24.15 -8.38
N PRO A 151 -14.68 -23.74 -9.56
CA PRO A 151 -15.44 -24.63 -10.43
C PRO A 151 -14.58 -25.82 -10.92
N ARG A 152 -15.20 -26.98 -11.09
CA ARG A 152 -14.54 -28.15 -11.71
C ARG A 152 -13.97 -27.78 -13.07
N ASN A 153 -12.79 -28.33 -13.39
CA ASN A 153 -12.06 -28.07 -14.64
C ASN A 153 -11.66 -26.59 -14.88
N HIS A 154 -11.67 -25.77 -13.83
CA HIS A 154 -11.17 -24.39 -13.89
C HIS A 154 -10.00 -24.22 -12.92
N LEU A 155 -9.16 -23.23 -13.22
CA LEU A 155 -8.12 -22.75 -12.31
C LEU A 155 -8.42 -21.31 -11.95
N ARG A 156 -8.27 -21.00 -10.66
CA ARG A 156 -8.27 -19.62 -10.16
C ARG A 156 -6.84 -19.19 -9.93
N TYR A 157 -6.35 -18.26 -10.74
CA TYR A 157 -5.08 -17.59 -10.47
C TYR A 157 -5.27 -16.44 -9.49
N VAL A 158 -4.45 -16.37 -8.45
CA VAL A 158 -4.44 -15.28 -7.48
C VAL A 158 -3.01 -14.80 -7.32
N CYS A 159 -2.81 -13.49 -7.30
CA CYS A 159 -1.54 -12.86 -6.94
C CYS A 159 -1.75 -11.71 -5.96
N TRP A 160 -0.82 -11.52 -5.03
CA TRP A 160 -0.91 -10.49 -4.01
C TRP A 160 0.47 -10.04 -3.53
N ASN A 161 0.47 -8.89 -2.87
CA ASN A 161 1.58 -8.45 -2.04
C ASN A 161 1.06 -8.31 -0.62
N ALA A 162 1.88 -8.65 0.35
CA ALA A 162 1.55 -8.53 1.76
C ALA A 162 2.45 -7.48 2.41
N TYR A 163 1.85 -6.68 3.28
CA TYR A 163 2.52 -5.58 3.97
C TYR A 163 2.20 -5.64 5.45
N LEU A 164 3.21 -5.43 6.28
CA LEU A 164 3.06 -5.18 7.70
C LEU A 164 2.90 -3.70 7.94
N LEU A 165 1.81 -3.34 8.61
CA LEU A 165 1.51 -1.97 8.99
C LEU A 165 2.08 -1.72 10.39
N ARG A 166 3.15 -0.93 10.47
CA ARG A 166 3.75 -0.49 11.72
C ARG A 166 3.29 0.94 12.02
N ARG A 167 2.92 1.22 13.27
CA ARG A 167 2.76 2.61 13.71
C ARG A 167 4.14 3.28 13.71
N ALA A 168 4.30 4.27 12.83
CA ALA A 168 5.47 5.12 12.79
C ALA A 168 5.42 6.18 13.90
N SER A 169 6.56 6.80 14.19
CA SER A 169 6.58 8.01 15.01
C SER A 169 5.74 9.10 14.33
N ARG A 170 4.93 9.84 15.09
CA ARG A 170 3.99 10.91 14.65
C ARG A 170 2.63 10.45 14.11
N GLY A 171 2.20 9.22 14.40
CA GLY A 171 0.82 8.78 14.11
C GLY A 171 0.57 8.39 12.64
N LEU A 172 1.62 8.33 11.83
CA LEU A 172 1.58 7.74 10.49
C LEU A 172 1.75 6.22 10.59
N VAL A 173 1.31 5.51 9.56
CA VAL A 173 1.49 4.06 9.43
C VAL A 173 2.52 3.82 8.33
N ASP A 174 3.64 3.19 8.70
CA ASP A 174 4.62 2.70 7.74
C ASP A 174 4.23 1.31 7.28
N SER A 175 4.31 1.04 5.98
CA SER A 175 4.10 -0.28 5.40
C SER A 175 5.42 -0.93 5.03
N VAL A 176 5.72 -2.09 5.62
CA VAL A 176 6.89 -2.91 5.28
C VAL A 176 6.40 -4.08 4.42
N CYS A 177 6.94 -4.23 3.21
CA CYS A 177 6.59 -5.37 2.35
C CYS A 177 7.22 -6.66 2.90
N LEU A 178 6.49 -7.76 2.85
CA LEU A 178 7.06 -9.08 3.17
C LEU A 178 8.17 -9.45 2.16
N SER A 179 9.23 -10.07 2.66
CA SER A 179 10.53 -10.20 1.98
C SER A 179 10.50 -11.21 0.83
N ASN A 180 9.65 -12.23 0.92
CA ASN A 180 9.54 -13.31 -0.06
C ASN A 180 8.40 -13.13 -1.08
N GLY A 181 7.84 -11.91 -1.18
CA GLY A 181 6.89 -11.54 -2.23
C GLY A 181 7.56 -11.14 -3.55
N PRO A 182 6.77 -10.88 -4.62
CA PRO A 182 5.31 -11.00 -4.69
C PRO A 182 4.85 -12.46 -4.63
N PHE A 183 3.63 -12.68 -4.13
CA PHE A 183 3.05 -14.02 -4.01
C PHE A 183 2.08 -14.28 -5.15
N SER A 184 2.02 -15.53 -5.59
CA SER A 184 0.97 -16.01 -6.49
C SER A 184 0.74 -17.50 -6.34
N ASN A 185 -0.47 -17.94 -6.67
CA ASN A 185 -0.83 -19.36 -6.70
C ASN A 185 -1.96 -19.64 -7.71
N TYR A 186 -2.05 -20.88 -8.16
CA TYR A 186 -3.18 -21.41 -8.92
C TYR A 186 -3.97 -22.37 -8.04
N TYR A 187 -5.25 -22.10 -7.84
CA TYR A 187 -6.15 -22.98 -7.10
C TYR A 187 -7.05 -23.75 -8.06
N ALA A 188 -7.13 -25.06 -7.84
CA ALA A 188 -8.16 -25.94 -8.39
C ALA A 188 -9.17 -26.29 -7.28
N GLN A 189 -10.26 -26.98 -7.64
CA GLN A 189 -11.21 -27.47 -6.63
C GLN A 189 -10.56 -28.61 -5.83
N GLU A 190 -10.31 -28.36 -4.54
CA GLU A 190 -9.74 -29.34 -3.60
C GLU A 190 -10.56 -29.36 -2.29
N SER A 191 -10.30 -30.33 -1.42
CA SER A 191 -10.94 -30.39 -0.09
C SER A 191 -10.42 -29.32 0.88
N SER A 192 -9.16 -28.93 0.73
CA SER A 192 -8.46 -28.01 1.63
C SER A 192 -7.27 -27.38 0.93
N ASP A 193 -6.87 -26.21 1.41
CA ASP A 193 -5.63 -25.54 1.02
C ASP A 193 -4.60 -25.71 2.15
N ASP A 194 -3.38 -26.15 1.79
CA ASP A 194 -2.27 -26.28 2.73
C ASP A 194 -1.76 -24.90 3.19
N GLY A 195 -2.06 -23.86 2.40
CA GLY A 195 -1.71 -22.49 2.66
C GLY A 195 -0.30 -22.13 2.22
N ILE A 196 -0.03 -20.83 2.17
CA ILE A 196 1.24 -20.26 1.73
C ILE A 196 1.90 -19.52 2.88
N ILE A 197 3.17 -19.83 3.13
CA ILE A 197 3.99 -19.15 4.13
C ILE A 197 4.58 -17.87 3.54
N MET A 198 4.33 -16.77 4.22
CA MET A 198 4.85 -15.44 3.92
C MET A 198 5.76 -15.01 5.07
N GLU A 199 6.98 -14.57 4.77
CA GLU A 199 8.00 -14.24 5.75
C GLU A 199 8.29 -12.73 5.72
N SER A 200 8.53 -12.15 6.90
CA SER A 200 9.00 -10.77 7.05
C SER A 200 10.50 -10.74 7.40
N ASP A 201 11.09 -9.56 7.34
CA ASP A 201 12.43 -9.28 7.88
C ASP A 201 12.42 -8.88 9.36
N ILE A 202 11.26 -8.99 10.03
CA ILE A 202 11.10 -8.65 11.45
C ILE A 202 11.41 -9.88 12.31
N PRO A 203 12.40 -9.82 13.21
CA PRO A 203 12.66 -10.89 14.16
C PRO A 203 11.47 -11.12 15.09
N VAL A 204 11.17 -12.38 15.42
CA VAL A 204 10.09 -12.70 16.38
C VAL A 204 10.34 -12.02 17.74
N SER A 205 11.60 -11.82 18.13
CA SER A 205 11.98 -11.11 19.36
C SER A 205 11.57 -9.64 19.40
N GLU A 206 11.30 -9.01 18.25
CA GLU A 206 10.82 -7.62 18.17
C GLU A 206 9.30 -7.50 18.23
N VAL A 207 8.59 -8.64 18.23
CA VAL A 207 7.13 -8.70 18.30
C VAL A 207 6.72 -8.69 19.78
N PRO A 208 6.04 -7.63 20.26
CA PRO A 208 5.70 -7.45 21.67
C PRO A 208 4.61 -8.40 22.18
#